data_AF-A0A954EHK6-F1
#
_entry.id   AF-A0A954EHK6-F1
#
_cell.length_a   1.000
_cell.length_b   1.000
_cell.length_c   1.000
_cell.angle_alpha   90.00
_cell.angle_beta   90.00
_cell.angle_gamma   90.00
#
_symmetry.space_group_name_H-M   'P 1'
#
loop_
_entity.id
_entity.type
_entity.pdbx_description
1 polymer ?
#
loop_
_entity_poly.entity_id
_entity_poly.type
_entity_poly.pdbx_seq_one_letter_code
_entity_poly.pdbx_strand_id
1 'polypeptide(L)'
;MSVYFAHGEAGAFLDDLIGAADAMNHAIPTVEELSRSLTRLATCGILSETNNRFRIAEEYLPKIGVARKARGGLFSTPDKGKKWLTRMTFHKNKPVEVTITTKRFDEAYKKYSERVRKHT
;
A
#
# COMPACT_ATOMS: atom_id res chain seq x y z
N MET A 1 -3.64 3.27 0.86
CA MET A 1 -3.77 3.19 2.34
C MET A 1 -2.90 2.10 2.95
N SER A 2 -2.80 0.90 2.36
CA SER A 2 -2.01 -0.21 2.91
C SER A 2 -0.55 0.15 3.21
N VAL A 3 0.11 0.94 2.36
CA VAL A 3 1.49 1.42 2.58
C VAL A 3 1.62 2.28 3.83
N TYR A 4 0.71 3.24 4.02
CA TYR A 4 0.66 4.09 5.20
C TYR A 4 0.25 3.32 6.46
N PHE A 5 -0.65 2.35 6.31
CA PHE A 5 -1.12 1.52 7.42
C PHE A 5 -0.01 0.62 7.94
N ALA A 6 0.77 0.01 7.02
CA ALA A 6 1.86 -0.90 7.33
C ALA A 6 2.99 -0.23 8.11
N HIS A 7 3.50 0.92 7.67
CA HIS A 7 4.71 1.52 8.26
C HIS A 7 4.73 3.06 8.30
N GLY A 8 3.60 3.72 8.05
CA GLY A 8 3.52 5.18 8.06
C GLY A 8 4.54 5.82 7.11
N GLU A 9 5.51 6.53 7.68
CA GLU A 9 6.54 7.30 6.97
C GLU A 9 7.79 6.47 6.60
N ALA A 10 8.05 5.35 7.32
CA ALA A 10 9.27 4.57 7.12
C ALA A 10 9.29 3.77 5.79
N GLY A 11 8.10 3.54 5.22
CA GLY A 11 7.88 2.69 4.06
C GLY A 11 7.78 1.21 4.42
N ALA A 12 7.03 0.49 3.60
CA ALA A 12 6.60 -0.87 3.87
C ALA A 12 7.23 -1.88 2.91
N PHE A 13 7.59 -3.06 3.43
CA PHE A 13 7.91 -4.19 2.56
C PHE A 13 6.62 -4.80 1.97
N LEU A 14 6.77 -5.59 0.92
CA LEU A 14 5.64 -6.21 0.24
C LEU A 14 4.81 -7.12 1.16
N ASP A 15 5.45 -7.84 2.08
CA ASP A 15 4.78 -8.69 3.07
C ASP A 15 3.96 -7.87 4.08
N ASP A 16 4.37 -6.65 4.39
CA ASP A 16 3.60 -5.74 5.23
C ASP A 16 2.40 -5.14 4.47
N LEU A 17 2.56 -4.88 3.16
CA LEU A 17 1.45 -4.46 2.31
C LEU A 17 0.38 -5.54 2.19
N ILE A 18 0.79 -6.80 2.02
CA ILE A 18 -0.11 -7.96 1.98
C ILE A 18 -0.86 -8.06 3.31
N GLY A 19 -0.16 -8.05 4.45
CA GLY A 19 -0.80 -8.12 5.76
C GLY A 19 -1.76 -6.96 6.03
N ALA A 20 -1.41 -5.74 5.62
CA ALA A 20 -2.30 -4.59 5.72
C ALA A 20 -3.54 -4.74 4.83
N ALA A 21 -3.40 -5.28 3.61
CA ALA A 21 -4.52 -5.52 2.72
C ALA A 21 -5.48 -6.58 3.29
N ASP A 22 -4.92 -7.70 3.81
CA ASP A 22 -5.71 -8.75 4.45
C ASP A 22 -6.47 -8.23 5.67
N ALA A 23 -5.80 -7.50 6.55
CA ALA A 23 -6.42 -6.94 7.75
C ALA A 23 -7.58 -5.96 7.44
N MET A 24 -7.52 -5.25 6.31
CA MET A 24 -8.54 -4.27 5.93
C MET A 24 -9.69 -4.83 5.11
N ASN A 25 -9.45 -5.88 4.31
CA ASN A 25 -10.40 -6.39 3.32
C ASN A 25 -10.74 -7.88 3.48
N HIS A 26 -10.06 -8.61 4.37
CA HIS A 26 -10.08 -10.07 4.43
C HIS A 26 -9.77 -10.72 3.07
N ALA A 27 -8.89 -10.09 2.29
CA ALA A 27 -8.56 -10.50 0.95
C ALA A 27 -7.07 -10.25 0.66
N ILE A 28 -6.40 -11.29 0.19
CA ILE A 28 -5.02 -11.22 -0.29
C ILE A 28 -5.04 -10.68 -1.73
N PRO A 29 -4.37 -9.55 -2.02
CA PRO A 29 -4.33 -9.01 -3.36
C PRO A 29 -3.51 -9.91 -4.29
N THR A 30 -3.89 -9.94 -5.56
CA THR A 30 -3.15 -10.65 -6.60
C THR A 30 -1.90 -9.88 -7.05
N VAL A 31 -0.99 -10.59 -7.71
CA VAL A 31 0.23 -10.01 -8.33
C VAL A 31 -0.11 -8.87 -9.29
N GLU A 32 -1.15 -9.06 -10.12
CA GLU A 32 -1.58 -8.07 -11.09
C GLU A 32 -2.18 -6.83 -10.42
N GLU A 33 -3.04 -7.01 -9.41
CA GLU A 33 -3.62 -5.90 -8.66
C GLU A 33 -2.54 -5.07 -7.96
N LEU A 34 -1.54 -5.71 -7.36
CA LEU A 34 -0.42 -5.03 -6.74
C LEU A 34 0.41 -4.27 -7.77
N SER A 35 0.85 -4.92 -8.84
CA SER A 35 1.66 -4.28 -9.89
C SER A 35 0.94 -3.08 -10.51
N ARG A 36 -0.35 -3.26 -10.84
CA ARG A 36 -1.18 -2.20 -11.44
C ARG A 36 -1.42 -1.04 -10.48
N SER A 37 -1.72 -1.31 -9.22
CA SER A 37 -2.00 -0.26 -8.22
C SER A 37 -0.73 0.51 -7.85
N LEU A 38 0.38 -0.18 -7.61
CA LEU A 38 1.67 0.44 -7.29
C LEU A 38 2.20 1.26 -8.45
N THR A 39 2.13 0.75 -9.68
CA THR A 39 2.49 1.49 -10.91
C THR A 39 1.70 2.80 -11.04
N ARG A 40 0.39 2.76 -10.80
CA ARG A 40 -0.46 3.97 -10.85
C ARG A 40 -0.08 4.99 -9.79
N LEU A 41 0.16 4.54 -8.55
CA LEU A 41 0.58 5.42 -7.47
C LEU A 41 1.97 6.02 -7.73
N ALA A 42 2.90 5.23 -8.26
CA ALA A 42 4.25 5.68 -8.60
C ALA A 42 4.26 6.68 -9.76
N THR A 43 3.47 6.41 -10.80
CA THR A 43 3.29 7.33 -11.94
C THR A 43 2.68 8.67 -11.50
N CYS A 44 1.85 8.70 -10.47
CA CYS A 44 1.31 9.93 -9.89
C CYS A 44 2.25 10.59 -8.86
N GLY A 45 3.48 10.08 -8.66
CA GLY A 45 4.42 10.60 -7.67
C GLY A 45 4.01 10.37 -6.21
N ILE A 46 2.93 9.62 -5.96
CA ILE A 46 2.42 9.36 -4.60
C ILE A 46 3.32 8.37 -3.89
N LEU A 47 3.93 7.46 -4.64
CA LEU A 47 4.68 6.34 -4.13
C LEU A 47 6.03 6.21 -4.83
N SER A 48 7.05 5.81 -4.09
CA SER A 48 8.35 5.40 -4.64
C SER A 48 8.76 4.07 -4.04
N GLU A 49 9.56 3.32 -4.78
CA GLU A 49 10.20 2.11 -4.28
C GLU A 49 11.70 2.37 -4.12
N THR A 50 12.25 2.14 -2.93
CA THR A 50 13.69 2.26 -2.66
C THR A 50 14.10 1.22 -1.64
N ASN A 51 15.21 0.50 -1.89
CA ASN A 51 15.69 -0.57 -1.01
C ASN A 51 14.59 -1.60 -0.68
N ASN A 52 13.81 -1.99 -1.69
CA ASN A 52 12.70 -2.94 -1.59
C ASN A 52 11.58 -2.51 -0.62
N ARG A 53 11.48 -1.20 -0.30
CA ARG A 53 10.42 -0.61 0.50
C ARG A 53 9.62 0.37 -0.33
N PHE A 54 8.30 0.26 -0.21
CA PHE A 54 7.35 1.19 -0.79
C PHE A 54 7.12 2.36 0.17
N ARG A 55 7.45 3.57 -0.27
CA ARG A 55 7.32 4.81 0.52
C ARG A 55 6.32 5.74 -0.13
N ILE A 56 5.55 6.42 0.70
CA ILE A 56 4.68 7.51 0.27
C ILE A 56 5.52 8.79 0.23
N ALA A 57 5.36 9.59 -0.83
CA ALA A 57 6.04 10.88 -0.91
C ALA A 57 5.59 11.83 0.22
N GLU A 58 6.54 12.55 0.80
CA GLU A 58 6.36 13.32 2.04
C GLU A 58 5.20 14.32 1.95
N GLU A 59 5.00 14.94 0.78
CA GLU A 59 3.92 15.89 0.50
C GLU A 59 2.50 15.31 0.69
N TYR A 60 2.35 13.97 0.62
CA TYR A 60 1.05 13.29 0.80
C TYR A 60 0.86 12.73 2.21
N LEU A 61 1.92 12.59 3.02
CA LEU A 61 1.84 11.98 4.36
C LEU A 61 0.82 12.68 5.27
N PRO A 62 0.81 14.02 5.42
CA PRO A 62 -0.16 14.70 6.27
C PRO A 62 -1.60 14.47 5.79
N LYS A 63 -1.82 14.50 4.47
CA LYS A 63 -3.15 14.36 3.86
C LYS A 63 -3.70 12.94 4.04
N ILE A 64 -2.86 11.93 3.87
CA ILE A 64 -3.21 10.53 4.13
C ILE A 64 -3.44 10.29 5.62
N GLY A 65 -2.62 10.89 6.49
CA GLY A 65 -2.79 10.84 7.94
C GLY A 65 -4.16 11.37 8.40
N VAL A 66 -4.60 12.51 7.85
CA VAL A 66 -5.94 13.06 8.09
C VAL A 66 -7.02 12.10 7.60
N ALA A 67 -6.90 11.57 6.38
CA ALA A 67 -7.87 10.63 5.82
C ALA A 67 -7.99 9.35 6.66
N ARG A 68 -6.88 8.83 7.23
CA ARG A 68 -6.90 7.67 8.14
C ARG A 68 -7.64 7.97 9.45
N LYS A 69 -7.40 9.16 10.05
CA LYS A 69 -8.00 9.59 11.32
C LYS A 69 -9.49 9.93 11.21
N ALA A 70 -10.05 10.03 10.01
CA ALA A 70 -11.48 10.21 9.81
C ALA A 70 -12.30 9.09 10.48
N ARG A 71 -13.55 9.39 10.87
CA ARG A 71 -14.45 8.44 11.57
C ARG A 71 -14.63 7.12 10.80
N GLY A 72 -14.68 6.01 11.53
CA GLY A 72 -14.91 4.65 11.01
C GLY A 72 -13.79 3.68 11.40
N GLY A 73 -14.10 2.39 11.51
CA GLY A 73 -13.16 1.33 11.93
C GLY A 73 -12.18 0.89 10.82
N LEU A 74 -11.37 -0.13 11.10
CA LEU A 74 -10.34 -0.64 10.20
C LEU A 74 -10.88 -0.97 8.80
N PHE A 75 -12.02 -1.62 8.71
CA PHE A 75 -12.68 -2.02 7.45
C PHE A 75 -13.18 -0.85 6.60
N SER A 76 -13.27 0.36 7.16
CA SER A 76 -13.61 1.57 6.39
C SER A 76 -12.40 2.23 5.73
N THR A 77 -11.17 1.77 6.06
CA THR A 77 -9.91 2.35 5.57
C THR A 77 -9.75 2.33 4.04
N PRO A 78 -10.15 1.26 3.32
CA PRO A 78 -10.12 1.25 1.86
C PRO A 78 -10.99 2.37 1.25
N ASP A 79 -12.21 2.54 1.76
CA ASP A 79 -13.14 3.59 1.30
C ASP A 79 -12.61 4.99 1.60
N LYS A 80 -12.05 5.21 2.80
CA LYS A 80 -11.35 6.46 3.15
C LYS A 80 -10.21 6.76 2.17
N GLY A 81 -9.42 5.75 1.83
CA GLY A 81 -8.34 5.85 0.85
C GLY A 81 -8.85 6.22 -0.54
N LYS A 82 -9.93 5.58 -1.00
CA LYS A 82 -10.58 5.88 -2.28
C LYS A 82 -11.10 7.32 -2.31
N LYS A 83 -11.84 7.74 -1.29
CA LYS A 83 -12.37 9.11 -1.17
C LYS A 83 -11.26 10.15 -1.16
N TRP A 84 -10.16 9.87 -0.46
CA TRP A 84 -8.98 10.73 -0.48
C TRP A 84 -8.40 10.82 -1.90
N LEU A 85 -8.16 9.68 -2.57
CA LEU A 85 -7.62 9.67 -3.93
C LEU A 85 -8.49 10.45 -4.91
N THR A 86 -9.82 10.32 -4.84
CA THR A 86 -10.74 11.00 -5.77
C THR A 86 -10.84 12.51 -5.56
N ARG A 87 -10.45 13.02 -4.39
CA ARG A 87 -10.49 14.46 -4.05
C ARG A 87 -9.17 15.18 -4.33
N MET A 88 -8.13 14.42 -4.67
CA MET A 88 -6.80 14.95 -4.88
C MET A 88 -6.57 15.25 -6.36
N THR A 89 -5.87 16.35 -6.62
CA THR A 89 -5.27 16.59 -7.93
C THR A 89 -3.87 15.99 -7.92
N PHE A 90 -3.55 15.16 -8.92
CA PHE A 90 -2.24 14.54 -9.06
C PHE A 90 -1.53 15.10 -10.27
N HIS A 91 -0.24 15.37 -10.11
CA HIS A 91 0.63 15.59 -11.24
C HIS A 91 1.07 14.21 -11.76
N LYS A 92 0.74 13.92 -13.03
CA LYS A 92 1.32 12.75 -13.68
C LYS A 92 2.80 13.03 -13.90
N ASN A 93 3.63 12.27 -13.21
CA ASN A 93 5.06 12.23 -13.47
C ASN A 93 5.32 11.33 -14.69
N LYS A 94 6.60 11.17 -15.02
CA LYS A 94 7.01 10.17 -16.01
C LYS A 94 6.45 8.79 -15.62
N PRO A 95 6.02 7.96 -16.59
CA PRO A 95 5.58 6.61 -16.30
C PRO A 95 6.65 5.86 -15.51
N VAL A 96 6.27 5.37 -14.33
CA VAL A 96 7.13 4.51 -13.50
C VAL A 96 6.42 3.17 -13.38
N GLU A 97 7.03 2.14 -13.96
CA GLU A 97 6.54 0.78 -13.84
C GLU A 97 7.04 0.15 -12.54
N VAL A 98 6.10 -0.40 -11.77
CA VAL A 98 6.39 -1.19 -10.57
C VAL A 98 5.89 -2.60 -10.83
N THR A 99 6.80 -3.49 -11.22
CA THR A 99 6.49 -4.88 -11.53
C THR A 99 6.71 -5.76 -10.30
N ILE A 100 5.65 -6.39 -9.80
CA ILE A 100 5.74 -7.45 -8.81
C ILE A 100 5.77 -8.77 -9.57
N THR A 101 6.85 -9.54 -9.45
CA THR A 101 6.94 -10.88 -10.03
C THR A 101 6.25 -11.90 -9.11
N THR A 102 5.76 -13.01 -9.68
CA THR A 102 5.18 -14.11 -8.90
C THR A 102 6.14 -14.60 -7.83
N LYS A 103 7.42 -14.80 -8.15
CA LYS A 103 8.45 -15.19 -7.19
C LYS A 103 8.56 -14.21 -6.01
N ARG A 104 8.63 -12.90 -6.31
CA ARG A 104 8.70 -11.86 -5.28
C ARG A 104 7.46 -11.85 -4.40
N PHE A 105 6.29 -12.05 -5.00
CA PHE A 105 5.01 -12.15 -4.28
C PHE A 105 4.98 -13.37 -3.37
N ASP A 106 5.35 -14.56 -3.86
CA ASP A 106 5.34 -15.81 -3.10
C ASP A 106 6.29 -15.74 -1.90
N GLU A 107 7.48 -15.18 -2.07
CA GLU A 107 8.44 -14.95 -0.99
C GLU A 107 7.86 -14.00 0.09
N ALA A 108 7.18 -12.93 -0.31
CA ALA A 108 6.53 -12.00 0.60
C ALA A 108 5.32 -12.64 1.31
N TYR A 109 4.49 -13.37 0.58
CA TYR A 109 3.33 -14.06 1.12
C TYR A 109 3.74 -15.14 2.12
N LYS A 110 4.84 -15.87 1.87
CA LYS A 110 5.41 -16.82 2.82
C LYS A 110 5.83 -16.13 4.12
N LYS A 111 6.57 -15.02 4.05
CA LYS A 111 6.98 -14.23 5.22
C LYS A 111 5.76 -13.74 6.02
N TYR A 112 4.75 -13.21 5.33
CA TYR A 112 3.49 -12.83 5.92
C TYR A 112 2.82 -14.00 6.67
N SER A 113 2.67 -15.14 6.00
CA SER A 113 2.01 -16.34 6.54
C SER A 113 2.71 -16.89 7.78
N GLU A 114 4.05 -16.92 7.77
CA GLU A 114 4.86 -17.35 8.91
C GLU A 114 4.67 -16.42 10.12
N ARG A 115 4.54 -15.11 9.91
CA ARG A 115 4.28 -14.15 11.00
C ARG A 115 2.91 -14.38 11.62
N VAL A 116 1.86 -14.54 10.81
CA VAL A 116 0.49 -14.75 11.32
C VAL A 116 0.39 -16.04 12.11
N ARG A 117 0.96 -17.14 11.59
CA ARG A 117 0.97 -18.45 12.29
C ARG A 117 1.68 -18.44 13.63
N LYS A 118 2.68 -17.57 13.83
CA LYS A 118 3.37 -17.41 15.12
C LYS A 118 2.58 -16.62 16.16
N HIS A 119 1.54 -15.90 15.74
CA HIS A 119 0.69 -15.06 16.59
C HIS A 119 -0.72 -15.63 16.76
N THR A 120 -0.97 -16.84 16.26
CA THR A 120 -2.21 -17.61 16.45
C THR A 120 -1.92 -18.75 17.41
#